data_AF-A0A287DEC7-F1
#
_entry.id   AF-A0A287DEC7-F1
#
_cell.length_a   1.000
_cell.length_b   1.000
_cell.length_c   1.000
_cell.angle_alpha   90.00
_cell.angle_beta   90.00
_cell.angle_gamma   90.00
#
_symmetry.space_group_name_H-M   'P 1'
#
loop_
_entity.id
_entity.type
_entity.pdbx_description
1 polymer ?
#
loop_
_entity_poly.entity_id
_entity_poly.type
_entity_poly.pdbx_seq_one_letter_code
_entity_poly.pdbx_strand_id
1 'polypeptide(L)'
;MVLLESEQLFQKCRLSGSVYITLKKYDGRTKPTPRKGSVEGVEPSDNKCLLRATDGKKKISTVVSSQEVNKFQMAYSNLWRANMMETKRARVRRAKQHSEEH
;
A
#
# COMPACT_ATOMS: atom_id res chain seq x y z
N MET A 1 8.84 6.40 -6.92
CA MET A 1 8.62 5.16 -7.70
C MET A 1 7.45 4.34 -7.16
N VAL A 2 7.49 3.84 -5.92
CA VAL A 2 6.43 2.94 -5.37
C VAL A 2 5.02 3.55 -5.30
N LEU A 3 4.89 4.86 -5.04
CA LEU A 3 3.59 5.52 -4.95
C LEU A 3 2.91 5.61 -6.34
N LEU A 4 3.69 5.85 -7.39
CA LEU A 4 3.20 5.86 -8.77
C LEU A 4 2.75 4.46 -9.22
N GLU A 5 3.50 3.43 -8.86
CA GLU A 5 3.08 2.05 -9.15
C GLU A 5 1.84 1.64 -8.36
N SER A 6 1.69 2.16 -7.14
CA SER A 6 0.48 1.95 -6.33
C SER A 6 -0.73 2.62 -6.99
N GLU A 7 -0.57 3.80 -7.58
CA GLU A 7 -1.62 4.47 -8.36
C GLU A 7 -2.09 3.61 -9.55
N GLN A 8 -1.15 2.99 -10.27
CA GLN A 8 -1.49 2.08 -11.36
C GLN A 8 -2.30 0.87 -10.88
N LEU A 9 -2.00 0.32 -9.69
CA LEU A 9 -2.80 -0.75 -9.09
C LEU A 9 -4.23 -0.28 -8.80
N PHE A 10 -4.39 0.93 -8.23
CA PHE A 10 -5.71 1.50 -7.96
C PHE A 10 -6.52 1.72 -9.25
N GLN A 11 -5.92 2.28 -10.30
CA GLN A 11 -6.61 2.49 -11.56
C GLN A 11 -7.02 1.17 -12.22
N LYS A 12 -6.15 0.15 -12.19
CA LYS A 12 -6.45 -1.18 -12.74
C LYS A 12 -7.59 -1.89 -12.00
N CYS A 13 -7.66 -1.74 -10.68
CA CYS A 13 -8.69 -2.38 -9.85
C CYS A 13 -9.95 -1.50 -9.66
N ARG A 14 -10.08 -0.40 -10.40
CA ARG A 14 -11.14 0.59 -10.19
C ARG A 14 -12.54 0.07 -10.49
N LEU A 15 -12.70 -0.75 -11.53
CA LEU A 15 -13.99 -1.34 -11.91
C LEU A 15 -14.23 -2.70 -11.25
N SER A 16 -13.17 -3.50 -11.10
CA SER A 16 -13.23 -4.84 -10.53
C SER A 16 -11.88 -5.23 -9.93
N GLY A 17 -11.91 -6.00 -8.85
CA GLY A 17 -10.74 -6.45 -8.11
C GLY A 17 -10.57 -5.75 -6.77
N SER A 18 -9.45 -6.02 -6.10
CA SER A 18 -9.13 -5.45 -4.79
C SER A 18 -7.63 -5.19 -4.70
N VAL A 19 -7.29 -4.05 -4.10
CA VAL A 19 -5.89 -3.70 -3.80
C VAL A 19 -5.66 -3.93 -2.32
N TYR A 20 -4.70 -4.78 -1.99
CA TYR A 20 -4.27 -5.04 -0.61
C TYR A 20 -3.03 -4.22 -0.32
N ILE A 21 -3.07 -3.46 0.77
CA ILE A 21 -1.93 -2.68 1.25
C ILE A 21 -1.60 -3.11 2.67
N THR A 22 -0.32 -3.31 2.96
CA THR A 22 0.17 -3.73 4.27
C THR A 22 1.34 -2.86 4.69
N LEU A 23 1.28 -2.31 5.89
CA LEU A 23 2.37 -1.58 6.53
C LEU A 23 2.84 -2.37 7.76
N LYS A 24 4.14 -2.67 7.86
CA LYS A 24 4.72 -3.41 8.98
C LYS A 24 6.03 -2.77 9.42
N LYS A 25 6.37 -2.82 10.72
CA LYS A 25 7.73 -2.49 11.18
C LYS A 25 8.74 -3.38 10.46
N TYR A 26 9.80 -2.79 9.94
CA TYR A 26 10.87 -3.48 9.25
C TYR A 26 12.13 -3.45 10.10
N ASP A 27 12.68 -4.62 10.37
CA ASP A 27 13.85 -4.85 11.24
C ASP A 27 15.17 -4.94 10.45
N GLY A 28 15.15 -4.59 9.15
CA GLY A 28 16.35 -4.62 8.30
C GLY A 28 16.73 -6.01 7.79
N ARG A 29 16.00 -7.06 8.18
CA ARG A 29 16.38 -8.44 7.85
C ARG A 29 16.11 -8.78 6.39
N THR A 30 17.14 -9.29 5.72
CA THR A 30 17.07 -9.83 4.35
C THR A 30 17.12 -11.35 4.30
N LYS A 31 17.40 -12.01 5.43
CA LYS A 31 17.53 -13.46 5.58
C LYS A 31 16.73 -13.96 6.79
N PRO A 32 16.22 -15.20 6.77
CA PRO A 32 15.53 -15.79 7.91
C PRO A 32 16.47 -15.96 9.11
N THR A 33 15.91 -15.87 10.33
CA THR A 33 16.67 -16.11 11.56
C THR A 33 16.99 -17.60 11.70
N PRO A 34 18.27 -17.98 11.91
CA PRO A 34 18.66 -19.38 12.14
C PRO A 34 17.93 -19.98 13.35
N ARG A 35 17.63 -21.28 13.29
CA ARG A 35 16.94 -21.98 14.38
C ARG A 35 17.96 -22.39 15.46
N LYS A 36 18.00 -21.63 16.56
CA LYS A 36 18.80 -21.80 17.80
C LYS A 36 20.34 -21.78 17.61
N GLY A 37 20.95 -20.80 18.28
CA GLY A 37 22.41 -20.64 18.41
C GLY A 37 22.86 -19.33 17.76
N SER A 38 23.26 -18.35 18.58
CA SER A 38 23.57 -16.96 18.19
C SER A 38 22.33 -16.11 17.85
N VAL A 39 21.79 -15.45 18.88
CA VAL A 39 21.10 -14.17 18.70
C VAL A 39 22.18 -13.09 18.87
N GLU A 40 23.20 -13.09 18.02
CA GLU A 40 24.13 -11.96 17.97
C GLU A 40 23.35 -10.70 17.63
N GLY A 41 23.65 -9.66 18.40
CA GLY A 41 22.86 -8.45 18.59
C GLY A 41 22.17 -7.99 17.31
N VAL A 42 20.83 -8.07 17.33
CA VAL A 42 20.04 -7.22 16.46
C VAL A 42 20.22 -5.83 17.04
N GLU A 43 21.26 -5.13 16.57
CA GLU A 43 21.45 -3.70 16.77
C GLU A 43 20.10 -3.00 16.59
N PRO A 44 19.75 -1.98 17.39
CA PRO A 44 18.46 -1.30 17.29
C PRO A 44 18.26 -0.82 15.86
N SER A 45 17.53 -1.61 15.07
CA SER A 45 17.37 -1.31 13.66
C SER A 45 16.68 0.04 13.60
N ASP A 46 17.27 1.00 12.87
CA ASP A 46 16.63 2.27 12.55
C ASP A 46 15.13 2.08 12.38
N ASN A 47 14.31 2.94 12.97
CA ASN A 47 12.86 2.87 12.87
C ASN A 47 12.44 2.97 11.39
N LYS A 48 12.30 1.81 10.76
CA LYS A 48 11.94 1.62 9.36
C LYS A 48 10.60 0.89 9.28
N CYS A 49 9.83 1.16 8.24
CA CYS A 49 8.61 0.42 7.95
C CYS A 49 8.64 -0.12 6.51
N LEU A 50 8.05 -1.29 6.32
CA LEU A 50 7.87 -1.95 5.04
C LEU A 50 6.43 -1.74 4.60
N LEU A 51 6.24 -1.01 3.49
CA LEU A 51 4.97 -0.92 2.79
C LEU A 51 4.94 -1.97 1.67
N ARG A 52 3.84 -2.70 1.55
CA ARG A 52 3.56 -3.62 0.44
C ARG A 52 2.19 -3.30 -0.16
N ALA A 53 2.08 -3.36 -1.49
CA ALA A 53 0.82 -3.24 -2.20
C ALA A 53 0.69 -4.33 -3.28
N THR A 54 -0.52 -4.86 -3.49
CA THR A 54 -0.79 -5.88 -4.51
C THR A 54 -2.25 -5.93 -4.95
N ASP A 55 -2.49 -6.23 -6.23
CA ASP A 55 -3.81 -6.61 -6.78
C ASP A 55 -4.05 -8.14 -6.77
N GLY A 56 -3.20 -8.89 -6.04
CA GLY A 56 -3.14 -10.35 -6.08
C GLY A 56 -2.25 -10.91 -7.20
N LYS A 57 -1.92 -10.11 -8.23
CA LYS A 57 -1.07 -10.50 -9.36
C LYS A 57 0.29 -9.81 -9.29
N LYS A 58 0.31 -8.48 -9.42
CA LYS A 58 1.51 -7.64 -9.29
C LYS A 58 1.74 -7.32 -7.80
N LYS A 59 2.99 -7.41 -7.36
CA LYS A 59 3.41 -7.10 -5.99
C LYS A 59 4.47 -6.01 -6.04
N ILE A 60 4.29 -4.97 -5.23
CA ILE A 60 5.26 -3.90 -5.05
C ILE A 60 5.54 -3.72 -3.56
N SER A 61 6.77 -3.35 -3.23
CA SER A 61 7.18 -3.13 -1.84
C SER A 61 8.24 -2.04 -1.74
N THR A 62 8.17 -1.24 -0.69
CA THR A 62 9.22 -0.26 -0.34
C THR A 62 9.50 -0.32 1.15
N VAL A 63 10.76 -0.06 1.51
CA VAL A 63 11.14 0.31 2.87
C VAL A 63 11.09 1.83 2.97
N VAL A 64 10.59 2.34 4.08
CA VAL A 64 10.54 3.77 4.40
C VAL A 64 11.27 3.97 5.72
N SER A 65 12.29 4.81 5.70
CA SER A 65 13.06 5.19 6.88
C SER A 65 12.39 6.34 7.64
N SER A 66 12.80 6.54 8.90
CA SER A 66 12.37 7.69 9.70
C SER A 66 12.69 9.04 9.05
N GLN A 67 13.78 9.13 8.27
CA GLN A 67 14.24 10.36 7.64
C GLN A 67 13.29 10.85 6.54
N GLU A 68 12.62 9.92 5.84
CA GLU A 68 11.75 10.25 4.70
C GLU A 68 10.25 10.15 5.04
N VAL A 69 9.91 9.76 6.28
CA VAL A 69 8.54 9.45 6.69
C VAL A 69 7.58 10.62 6.49
N ASN A 70 8.01 11.86 6.75
CA ASN A 70 7.15 13.05 6.61
C ASN A 70 6.77 13.30 5.14
N LYS A 71 7.75 13.23 4.24
CA LYS A 71 7.53 13.37 2.79
C LYS A 71 6.66 12.23 2.26
N PHE A 72 6.96 11.02 2.70
CA PHE A 72 6.20 9.83 2.33
C PHE A 72 4.74 9.92 2.79
N GLN A 73 4.49 10.33 4.03
CA GLN A 73 3.15 10.45 4.60
C GLN A 73 2.28 11.41 3.78
N MET A 74 2.80 12.58 3.41
CA MET A 74 2.06 13.55 2.60
C MET A 74 1.66 12.96 1.24
N ALA A 75 2.64 12.42 0.50
CA ALA A 75 2.41 11.87 -0.83
C ALA A 75 1.47 10.64 -0.78
N TYR A 76 1.66 9.76 0.21
CA TYR A 76 0.80 8.61 0.46
C TYR A 76 -0.63 9.04 0.78
N SER A 77 -0.81 9.99 1.70
CA SER A 77 -2.13 10.49 2.09
C SER A 77 -2.91 11.07 0.90
N ASN A 78 -2.23 11.81 0.03
CA ASN A 78 -2.83 12.35 -1.19
C ASN A 78 -3.24 11.24 -2.18
N LEU A 79 -2.38 10.25 -2.39
CA LEU A 79 -2.68 9.09 -3.22
C LEU A 79 -3.95 8.37 -2.76
N TRP A 80 -4.07 8.11 -1.45
CA TRP A 80 -5.24 7.43 -0.89
C TRP A 80 -6.53 8.22 -1.07
N ARG A 81 -6.50 9.52 -0.77
CA ARG A 81 -7.70 10.36 -0.94
C ARG A 81 -8.16 10.40 -2.39
N ALA A 82 -7.22 10.51 -3.34
CA ALA A 82 -7.54 10.58 -4.76
C ALA A 82 -8.15 9.27 -5.31
N ASN A 83 -7.75 8.11 -4.77
CA ASN A 83 -8.12 6.81 -5.34
C ASN A 83 -9.24 6.08 -4.58
N MET A 84 -9.39 6.30 -3.26
CA MET A 84 -10.44 5.64 -2.46
C MET A 84 -11.75 6.42 -2.36
N MET A 85 -11.78 7.71 -2.70
CA MET A 85 -13.00 8.51 -2.66
C MET A 85 -13.92 8.23 -3.87
N GLU A 86 -14.42 7.00 -3.97
CA GLU A 86 -15.71 6.75 -4.63
C GLU A 86 -16.66 6.15 -3.59
N THR A 87 -17.16 7.03 -2.72
CA THR A 87 -18.12 6.67 -1.67
C THR A 87 -19.44 6.20 -2.30
N LYS A 88 -20.21 5.38 -1.56
CA LYS A 88 -21.50 4.77 -1.96
C LYS A 88 -22.44 5.68 -2.79
N ARG A 89 -22.38 7.00 -2.58
CA ARG A 89 -23.14 8.01 -3.33
C ARG A 89 -22.87 7.99 -4.84
N ALA A 90 -21.63 7.78 -5.27
CA ALA A 90 -21.28 7.70 -6.70
C ALA A 90 -21.79 6.39 -7.33
N ARG A 91 -21.73 5.29 -6.57
CA ARG A 91 -22.23 3.97 -7.00
C ARG A 91 -23.76 3.94 -7.14
N VAL A 92 -24.49 4.57 -6.21
CA VAL A 92 -25.96 4.71 -6.27
C VAL A 92 -26.40 5.62 -7.42
N ARG A 93 -25.67 6.72 -7.71
CA ARG A 93 -25.98 7.60 -8.84
C ARG A 93 -25.81 6.89 -10.20
N ARG A 94 -24.74 6.10 -10.37
CA ARG A 94 -24.54 5.30 -11.60
C ARG A 94 -25.55 4.17 -11.76
N ALA A 95 -25.94 3.52 -10.66
CA ALA A 95 -26.98 2.48 -10.71
C ALA A 95 -28.34 3.05 -11.15
N LYS A 96 -28.67 4.29 -10.77
CA LYS A 96 -29.88 4.99 -11.25
C LYS A 96 -29.82 5.40 -12.72
N GLN A 97 -28.68 5.90 -13.20
CA GLN A 97 -28.53 6.27 -14.61
C GLN A 97 -28.68 5.08 -15.56
N HIS A 98 -28.15 3.91 -15.20
CA HIS A 98 -28.28 2.69 -16.02
C HIS A 98 -29.70 2.10 -16.01
N SER A 99 -30.55 2.45 -15.04
CA SER A 99 -31.97 2.04 -15.02
C SER A 99 -32.90 3.02 -15.72
N GLU A 100 -32.45 4.24 -16.05
CA GLU A 100 -33.25 5.26 -16.74
C GLU A 100 -33.01 5.29 -18.26
N GLU A 101 -32.00 4.56 -18.76
CA GLU A 101 -31.70 4.37 -20.19
C GLU A 101 -32.30 3.06 -20.78
N HIS A 102 -33.18 2.37 -20.05
CA HIS A 102 -33.97 1.22 -20.54
C HIS A 102 -35.46 1.46 -20.40
#